data_AF-A0A8T6G3X1-F1
#
_entry.id   AF-A0A8T6G3X1-F1
#
_cell.length_a   1.000
_cell.length_b   1.000
_cell.length_c   1.000
_cell.angle_alpha   90.00
_cell.angle_beta   90.00
_cell.angle_gamma   90.00
#
_symmetry.space_group_name_H-M   'P 1'
#
loop_
_entity.id
_entity.type
_entity.pdbx_description
1 polymer ?
#
loop_
_entity_poly.entity_id
_entity_poly.type
_entity_poly.pdbx_seq_one_letter_code
_entity_poly.pdbx_strand_id
1 'polypeptide(L)'
;VAALEQHGPHLPIDTDNVASVAVCERAAQAAPEKLLCAPPIHYGFNEHNMDFPGTISVQAQHFIDYCYDVAVSFARHGFPIVLFVNGHASNDPLLQVSARLATLHSTAACALISYWDLAKEDVEEWRESEYPGGMDHAGEFETSIYLALDPARVQMERAKADYRVRTTWHYRDLMGGSPVKYVDYLSKMSKDGTGGDPTLGAAWKGERILETVSKAIIEVVDDLRSLPYGPRVDHH
;
A
#
# COMPACT_ATOMS: atom_id res chain seq x y z
N VAL A 1 -0.86 6.87 -0.55
CA VAL A 1 0.24 6.93 -1.54
C VAL A 1 0.22 5.63 -2.30
N ALA A 2 0.20 5.69 -3.64
CA ALA A 2 -0.05 4.54 -4.50
C ALA A 2 0.91 4.51 -5.70
N ALA A 3 0.63 3.65 -6.68
CA ALA A 3 1.26 3.66 -8.00
C ALA A 3 0.21 3.45 -9.11
N LEU A 4 0.62 3.77 -10.35
CA LEU A 4 -0.07 3.31 -11.55
C LEU A 4 0.76 2.16 -12.14
N GLU A 5 0.23 0.94 -12.07
CA GLU A 5 0.99 -0.29 -12.27
C GLU A 5 0.13 -1.34 -12.96
N GLN A 6 0.73 -2.09 -13.89
CA GLN A 6 0.14 -3.35 -14.37
C GLN A 6 -0.36 -4.22 -13.19
N HIS A 7 -1.54 -4.82 -13.29
CA HIS A 7 -2.06 -5.76 -12.28
C HIS A 7 -2.55 -7.05 -12.95
N GLY A 8 -1.70 -7.61 -13.81
CA GLY A 8 -2.06 -8.75 -14.62
C GLY A 8 -3.16 -8.44 -15.65
N PRO A 9 -3.67 -9.46 -16.33
CA PRO A 9 -4.67 -9.28 -17.39
C PRO A 9 -6.09 -8.93 -16.91
N HIS A 10 -6.38 -9.10 -15.62
CA HIS A 10 -7.74 -9.02 -15.06
C HIS A 10 -8.04 -7.72 -14.30
N LEU A 11 -7.05 -7.12 -13.65
CA LEU A 11 -7.24 -5.91 -12.84
C LEU A 11 -6.84 -4.64 -13.60
N PRO A 12 -7.54 -3.52 -13.35
CA PRO A 12 -7.13 -2.21 -13.83
C PRO A 12 -5.80 -1.72 -13.24
N ILE A 13 -5.08 -0.90 -14.02
CA ILE A 13 -3.76 -0.37 -13.64
C ILE A 13 -3.78 0.66 -12.49
N ASP A 14 -4.97 1.06 -12.03
CA ASP A 14 -5.17 1.97 -10.90
C ASP A 14 -5.50 1.24 -9.59
N THR A 15 -5.26 -0.08 -9.51
CA THR A 15 -5.58 -0.92 -8.34
C THR A 15 -5.05 -0.34 -7.03
N ASP A 16 -3.75 -0.01 -6.94
CA ASP A 16 -3.15 0.61 -5.75
C ASP A 16 -3.83 1.91 -5.35
N ASN A 17 -4.20 2.71 -6.36
CA ASN A 17 -4.84 4.01 -6.17
C ASN A 17 -6.25 3.83 -5.60
N VAL A 18 -7.06 2.99 -6.25
CA VAL A 18 -8.44 2.72 -5.86
C VAL A 18 -8.49 2.12 -4.45
N ALA A 19 -7.63 1.14 -4.15
CA ALA A 19 -7.57 0.50 -2.84
C ALA A 19 -7.15 1.50 -1.74
N SER A 20 -6.05 2.24 -1.96
CA SER A 20 -5.53 3.19 -0.97
C SER A 20 -6.50 4.32 -0.67
N VAL A 21 -7.12 4.88 -1.71
CA VAL A 21 -8.11 5.95 -1.56
C VAL A 21 -9.33 5.44 -0.82
N ALA A 22 -9.85 4.26 -1.18
CA ALA A 22 -11.02 3.69 -0.53
C ALA A 22 -10.84 3.49 0.98
N VAL A 23 -9.71 2.92 1.42
CA VAL A 23 -9.47 2.72 2.86
C VAL A 23 -9.31 4.05 3.62
N CYS A 24 -8.64 5.03 3.01
CA CYS A 24 -8.43 6.34 3.63
C CYS A 24 -9.72 7.18 3.69
N GLU A 25 -10.51 7.18 2.61
CA GLU A 25 -11.79 7.90 2.56
C GLU A 25 -12.80 7.29 3.52
N ARG A 26 -12.90 5.95 3.60
CA ARG A 26 -13.77 5.26 4.57
C ARG A 26 -13.37 5.62 6.01
N ALA A 27 -12.08 5.62 6.33
CA ALA A 27 -11.59 6.01 7.65
C ALA A 27 -11.93 7.49 7.97
N ALA A 28 -11.71 8.39 7.01
CA ALA A 28 -11.98 9.82 7.18
C ALA A 28 -13.47 10.13 7.32
N GLN A 29 -14.34 9.42 6.58
CA GLN A 29 -15.79 9.56 6.68
C GLN A 29 -16.32 9.00 8.00
N ALA A 30 -15.71 7.94 8.53
CA ALA A 30 -16.10 7.33 9.81
C ALA A 30 -15.64 8.15 11.03
N ALA A 31 -14.55 8.92 10.91
CA ALA A 31 -14.02 9.76 11.98
C ALA A 31 -13.57 11.16 11.51
N PRO A 32 -14.49 11.99 10.97
CA PRO A 32 -14.17 13.28 10.35
C PRO A 32 -13.61 14.32 11.34
N GLU A 33 -13.86 14.15 12.63
CA GLU A 33 -13.30 14.96 13.71
C GLU A 33 -11.85 14.55 14.08
N LYS A 34 -11.40 13.37 13.64
CA LYS A 34 -10.07 12.82 13.97
C LYS A 34 -9.07 12.93 12.84
N LEU A 35 -9.47 12.70 11.60
CA LEU A 35 -8.53 12.67 10.50
C LEU A 35 -9.14 13.24 9.22
N LEU A 36 -8.27 13.75 8.36
CA LEU A 36 -8.61 14.22 7.03
C LEU A 36 -7.89 13.35 6.01
N CYS A 37 -8.59 12.96 4.94
CA CYS A 37 -7.95 12.33 3.80
C CYS A 37 -7.44 13.43 2.85
N ALA A 38 -6.13 13.51 2.67
CA ALA A 38 -5.52 14.36 1.65
C ALA A 38 -5.74 13.78 0.24
N PRO A 39 -5.66 14.60 -0.83
CA PRO A 39 -5.58 14.09 -2.19
C PRO A 39 -4.43 13.07 -2.33
N PRO A 40 -4.64 11.97 -3.08
CA PRO A 40 -3.65 10.90 -3.17
C PRO A 40 -2.43 11.33 -4.00
N ILE A 41 -1.27 10.77 -3.62
CA ILE A 41 -0.09 10.71 -4.49
C ILE A 41 -0.27 9.50 -5.41
N HIS A 42 -0.59 9.78 -6.67
CA HIS A 42 -1.04 8.77 -7.64
C HIS A 42 0.07 7.92 -8.28
N TYR A 43 1.26 8.49 -8.42
CA TYR A 43 2.39 7.87 -9.12
C TYR A 43 3.52 7.60 -8.12
N GLY A 44 3.97 6.35 -8.10
CA GLY A 44 5.03 5.86 -7.22
C GLY A 44 6.29 5.47 -7.97
N PHE A 45 7.24 4.87 -7.24
CA PHE A 45 8.41 4.27 -7.83
C PHE A 45 8.06 2.87 -8.38
N ASN A 46 8.18 2.68 -9.69
CA ASN A 46 7.64 1.48 -10.33
C ASN A 46 8.47 0.91 -11.49
N GLU A 47 9.77 1.21 -11.51
CA GLU A 47 10.65 0.91 -12.66
C GLU A 47 10.64 -0.58 -13.04
N HIS A 48 10.64 -1.45 -12.04
CA HIS A 48 10.62 -2.91 -12.19
C HIS A 48 9.37 -3.48 -12.91
N ASN A 49 8.32 -2.68 -13.11
CA ASN A 49 7.10 -3.07 -13.82
C ASN A 49 6.93 -2.39 -15.20
N MET A 50 7.93 -1.62 -15.64
CA MET A 50 7.88 -0.87 -16.91
C MET A 50 7.96 -1.77 -18.16
N ASP A 51 8.32 -3.05 -18.02
CA ASP A 51 8.29 -4.03 -19.11
C ASP A 51 6.86 -4.45 -19.50
N PHE A 52 5.85 -4.06 -18.72
CA PHE A 52 4.44 -4.27 -18.99
C PHE A 52 3.75 -2.95 -19.38
N PRO A 53 2.77 -2.98 -20.29
CA PRO A 53 2.13 -1.77 -20.79
C PRO A 53 1.27 -1.08 -19.71
N GLY A 54 1.32 0.25 -19.69
CA GLY A 54 0.44 1.10 -18.85
C GLY A 54 1.06 1.56 -17.53
N THR A 55 2.11 0.89 -17.04
CA THR A 55 2.85 1.31 -15.85
C THR A 55 3.45 2.72 -16.04
N ILE A 56 3.36 3.56 -15.01
CA ILE A 56 4.00 4.88 -14.96
C ILE A 56 4.87 4.93 -13.70
N SER A 57 6.18 5.13 -13.90
CA SER A 57 7.18 5.15 -12.83
C SER A 57 7.74 6.55 -12.61
N VAL A 58 7.87 6.93 -11.34
CA VAL A 58 8.62 8.12 -10.89
C VAL A 58 9.98 7.67 -10.39
N GLN A 59 11.04 8.39 -10.76
CA GLN A 59 12.39 8.14 -10.26
C GLN A 59 12.43 8.24 -8.73
N ALA A 60 13.15 7.32 -8.08
CA ALA A 60 13.12 7.15 -6.62
C ALA A 60 13.44 8.45 -5.86
N GLN A 61 14.45 9.21 -6.30
CA GLN A 61 14.81 10.47 -5.64
C GLN A 61 13.69 11.51 -5.75
N HIS A 62 13.10 11.67 -6.92
CA HIS A 62 11.98 12.61 -7.12
C HIS A 62 10.76 12.20 -6.29
N PHE A 63 10.50 10.90 -6.17
CA PHE A 63 9.41 10.40 -5.34
C PHE A 63 9.64 10.69 -3.85
N ILE A 64 10.87 10.49 -3.35
CA ILE A 64 11.25 10.84 -1.97
C ILE A 64 11.04 12.33 -1.73
N ASP A 65 11.62 13.17 -2.59
CA ASP A 65 11.57 14.63 -2.44
C ASP A 65 10.13 15.14 -2.51
N TYR A 66 9.32 14.59 -3.41
CA TYR A 66 7.91 14.95 -3.53
C TYR A 66 7.10 14.57 -2.27
N CYS A 67 7.25 13.34 -1.77
CA CYS A 67 6.54 12.91 -0.56
C CYS A 67 6.99 13.75 0.67
N TYR A 68 8.28 14.03 0.77
CA TYR A 68 8.84 14.93 1.79
C TYR A 68 8.21 16.32 1.72
N ASP A 69 8.18 16.94 0.54
CA ASP A 69 7.64 18.29 0.34
C ASP A 69 6.15 18.37 0.71
N VAL A 70 5.38 17.34 0.35
CA VAL A 70 3.96 17.23 0.73
C VAL A 70 3.80 17.15 2.24
N ALA A 71 4.55 16.29 2.93
CA ALA A 71 4.45 16.15 4.38
C ALA A 71 4.87 17.41 5.13
N VAL A 72 5.98 18.04 4.74
CA VAL A 72 6.45 19.29 5.36
C VAL A 72 5.47 20.43 5.10
N SER A 73 4.80 20.45 3.96
CA SER A 73 3.74 21.44 3.69
C SER A 73 2.57 21.29 4.66
N PHE A 74 2.10 20.07 4.91
CA PHE A 74 1.07 19.84 5.95
C PHE A 74 1.57 20.21 7.35
N ALA A 75 2.82 19.87 7.70
CA ALA A 75 3.40 20.29 8.97
C ALA A 75 3.41 21.82 9.13
N ARG A 76 3.76 22.57 8.06
CA ARG A 76 3.72 24.04 8.03
C ARG A 76 2.30 24.61 8.22
N HIS A 77 1.27 23.90 7.77
CA HIS A 77 -0.13 24.25 8.03
C HIS A 77 -0.60 23.92 9.46
N GLY A 78 0.27 23.36 10.30
CA GLY A 78 -0.01 23.10 11.72
C GLY A 78 -0.57 21.70 11.99
N PHE A 79 -0.53 20.79 11.01
CA PHE A 79 -0.88 19.39 11.27
C PHE A 79 0.23 18.73 12.11
N PRO A 80 -0.06 18.21 13.32
CA PRO A 80 0.96 17.65 14.20
C PRO A 80 1.38 16.22 13.80
N ILE A 81 0.55 15.54 13.00
CA ILE A 81 0.76 14.17 12.54
C ILE A 81 0.46 14.13 11.04
N VAL A 82 1.36 13.54 10.26
CA VAL A 82 1.14 13.20 8.85
C VAL A 82 1.36 11.71 8.71
N LEU A 83 0.31 10.96 8.37
CA LEU A 83 0.38 9.51 8.18
C LEU A 83 0.33 9.20 6.68
N PHE A 84 1.43 8.66 6.14
CA PHE A 84 1.41 8.05 4.82
C PHE A 84 0.76 6.67 4.91
N VAL A 85 -0.40 6.50 4.28
CA VAL A 85 -1.00 5.18 4.04
C VAL A 85 -0.53 4.69 2.67
N ASN A 86 0.32 3.68 2.65
CA ASN A 86 0.94 3.14 1.45
C ASN A 86 0.13 1.99 0.85
N GLY A 87 -0.04 2.02 -0.46
CA GLY A 87 -0.70 0.97 -1.23
C GLY A 87 0.12 0.34 -2.34
N HIS A 88 1.43 0.59 -2.38
CA HIS A 88 2.32 -0.05 -3.34
C HIS A 88 3.62 -0.52 -2.64
N ALA A 89 3.95 -1.80 -2.72
CA ALA A 89 5.04 -2.38 -1.92
C ALA A 89 6.41 -1.72 -2.17
N SER A 90 6.73 -1.34 -3.41
CA SER A 90 8.04 -0.75 -3.73
C SER A 90 8.18 0.71 -3.30
N ASN A 91 7.09 1.37 -2.90
CA ASN A 91 7.15 2.70 -2.28
C ASN A 91 7.64 2.64 -0.82
N ASP A 92 7.48 1.51 -0.12
CA ASP A 92 7.72 1.39 1.32
C ASP A 92 9.11 1.91 1.76
N PRO A 93 10.25 1.42 1.23
CA PRO A 93 11.56 1.91 1.66
C PRO A 93 11.79 3.41 1.38
N LEU A 94 11.17 3.95 0.31
CA LEU A 94 11.30 5.34 -0.08
C LEU A 94 10.43 6.26 0.80
N LEU A 95 9.22 5.81 1.14
CA LEU A 95 8.34 6.50 2.07
C LEU A 95 8.91 6.51 3.48
N GLN A 96 9.60 5.46 3.91
CA GLN A 96 10.31 5.46 5.21
C GLN A 96 11.36 6.58 5.27
N VAL A 97 12.14 6.77 4.21
CA VAL A 97 13.11 7.88 4.10
C VAL A 97 12.38 9.23 4.14
N SER A 98 11.33 9.38 3.33
CA SER A 98 10.54 10.61 3.23
C SER A 98 9.94 11.03 4.58
N ALA A 99 9.27 10.09 5.27
CA ALA A 99 8.64 10.30 6.57
C ALA A 99 9.68 10.63 7.66
N ARG A 100 10.83 9.95 7.65
CA ARG A 100 11.93 10.23 8.59
C ARG A 100 12.49 11.64 8.37
N LEU A 101 12.80 12.01 7.13
CA LEU A 101 13.30 13.36 6.81
C LEU A 101 12.28 14.43 7.19
N ALA A 102 10.99 14.22 6.89
CA ALA A 102 9.94 15.17 7.23
C ALA A 102 9.81 15.35 8.75
N THR A 103 9.90 14.28 9.53
CA THR A 103 9.92 14.36 11.01
C THR A 103 11.14 15.13 11.52
N LEU A 104 12.33 14.87 10.98
CA LEU A 104 13.57 15.52 11.43
C LEU A 104 13.66 17.00 11.03
N HIS A 105 12.93 17.42 9.99
CA HIS A 105 12.98 18.78 9.45
C HIS A 105 11.67 19.56 9.66
N SER A 106 10.74 19.07 10.46
CA SER A 106 9.48 19.76 10.78
C SER A 106 9.08 19.57 12.24
N THR A 107 7.97 20.18 12.64
CA THR A 107 7.36 20.01 13.98
C THR A 107 6.39 18.84 14.04
N ALA A 108 6.10 18.19 12.92
CA ALA A 108 5.11 17.12 12.84
C ALA A 108 5.77 15.74 12.95
N ALA A 109 5.07 14.79 13.56
CA ALA A 109 5.40 13.39 13.44
C ALA A 109 4.90 12.86 12.10
N CYS A 110 5.82 12.50 11.22
CA CYS A 110 5.49 11.93 9.92
C CYS A 110 5.71 10.41 9.99
N ALA A 111 4.62 9.66 9.85
CA ALA A 111 4.58 8.21 9.99
C ALA A 111 4.21 7.54 8.66
N LEU A 112 4.47 6.24 8.56
CA LEU A 112 4.13 5.40 7.42
C LEU A 112 3.47 4.13 7.92
N ILE A 113 2.43 3.71 7.22
CA ILE A 113 1.87 2.37 7.33
C ILE A 113 1.47 1.88 5.94
N SER A 114 1.73 0.61 5.63
CA SER A 114 1.13 0.01 4.44
C SER A 114 -0.22 -0.60 4.80
N TYR A 115 -1.24 -0.34 4.00
CA TYR A 115 -2.62 -0.63 4.42
C TYR A 115 -2.88 -2.13 4.63
N TRP A 116 -2.15 -3.00 3.92
CA TRP A 116 -2.23 -4.44 4.08
C TRP A 116 -1.69 -4.94 5.43
N ASP A 117 -0.77 -4.21 6.06
CA ASP A 117 -0.23 -4.59 7.38
C ASP A 117 -1.33 -4.57 8.45
N LEU A 118 -2.38 -3.78 8.26
CA LEU A 118 -3.52 -3.64 9.16
C LEU A 118 -4.57 -4.75 9.01
N ALA A 119 -4.46 -5.60 7.97
CA ALA A 119 -5.43 -6.66 7.69
C ALA A 119 -4.87 -8.07 7.93
N LYS A 120 -3.60 -8.21 8.33
CA LYS A 120 -2.90 -9.51 8.34
C LYS A 120 -3.61 -10.60 9.15
N GLU A 121 -3.94 -10.30 10.41
CA GLU A 121 -4.62 -11.26 11.30
C GLU A 121 -6.00 -11.65 10.75
N ASP A 122 -6.75 -10.68 10.22
CA ASP A 122 -8.07 -10.89 9.65
C ASP A 122 -8.02 -11.73 8.36
N VAL A 123 -7.02 -11.51 7.52
CA VAL A 123 -6.80 -12.25 6.27
C VAL A 123 -6.47 -13.71 6.51
N GLU A 124 -5.75 -14.05 7.59
CA GLU A 124 -5.43 -15.43 7.95
C GLU A 124 -6.68 -16.30 8.14
N GLU A 125 -7.82 -15.72 8.54
CA GLU A 125 -9.05 -16.47 8.78
C GLU A 125 -9.76 -16.96 7.51
N TRP A 126 -9.55 -16.29 6.38
CA TRP A 126 -10.32 -16.53 5.16
C TRP A 126 -9.49 -16.75 3.90
N ARG A 127 -8.18 -16.51 3.95
CA ARG A 127 -7.27 -16.75 2.84
C ARG A 127 -7.44 -18.17 2.29
N GLU A 128 -7.63 -18.26 0.97
CA GLU A 128 -7.70 -19.55 0.27
C GLU A 128 -6.42 -19.86 -0.53
N SER A 129 -5.71 -18.82 -0.98
CA SER A 129 -4.48 -18.95 -1.76
C SER A 129 -3.30 -19.42 -0.91
N GLU A 130 -2.35 -20.08 -1.57
CA GLU A 130 -1.22 -20.67 -0.87
C GLU A 130 -0.31 -19.59 -0.24
N TYR A 131 0.07 -19.77 1.03
CA TYR A 131 1.09 -18.95 1.69
C TYR A 131 2.47 -19.63 1.69
N PRO A 132 3.57 -18.89 1.40
CA PRO A 132 3.60 -17.54 0.84
C PRO A 132 3.46 -17.55 -0.69
N GLY A 133 2.95 -16.46 -1.27
CA GLY A 133 2.96 -16.18 -2.70
C GLY A 133 1.58 -15.93 -3.30
N GLY A 134 0.51 -16.44 -2.69
CA GLY A 134 -0.87 -16.29 -3.16
C GLY A 134 -1.41 -14.86 -3.18
N MET A 135 -0.79 -13.96 -2.40
CA MET A 135 -1.16 -12.56 -2.25
C MET A 135 0.06 -11.64 -2.39
N ASP A 136 0.90 -11.82 -3.43
CA ASP A 136 2.08 -10.96 -3.68
C ASP A 136 1.72 -9.72 -4.52
N HIS A 137 1.18 -9.93 -5.72
CA HIS A 137 0.84 -8.88 -6.69
C HIS A 137 -0.33 -9.29 -7.59
N ALA A 138 -1.36 -8.46 -7.68
CA ALA A 138 -2.61 -8.78 -8.37
C ALA A 138 -3.20 -10.14 -7.96
N GLY A 139 -2.95 -10.56 -6.71
CA GLY A 139 -3.38 -11.85 -6.16
C GLY A 139 -4.77 -11.80 -5.54
N GLU A 140 -5.07 -12.77 -4.67
CA GLU A 140 -6.38 -12.90 -4.01
C GLU A 140 -6.79 -11.62 -3.25
N PHE A 141 -5.85 -10.99 -2.55
CA PHE A 141 -6.08 -9.81 -1.70
C PHE A 141 -6.56 -8.60 -2.52
N GLU A 142 -5.77 -8.17 -3.50
CA GLU A 142 -6.07 -6.97 -4.31
C GLU A 142 -7.25 -7.20 -5.24
N THR A 143 -7.38 -8.40 -5.80
CA THR A 143 -8.53 -8.79 -6.63
C THR A 143 -9.83 -8.71 -5.81
N SER A 144 -9.79 -9.17 -4.56
CA SER A 144 -10.94 -9.08 -3.65
C SER A 144 -11.35 -7.62 -3.39
N ILE A 145 -10.39 -6.74 -3.10
CA ILE A 145 -10.65 -5.31 -2.88
C ILE A 145 -11.30 -4.68 -4.11
N TYR A 146 -10.76 -4.91 -5.31
CA TYR A 146 -11.30 -4.30 -6.52
C TYR A 146 -12.70 -4.83 -6.84
N LEU A 147 -12.94 -6.14 -6.66
CA LEU A 147 -14.28 -6.74 -6.82
C LEU A 147 -15.32 -6.14 -5.87
N ALA A 148 -14.92 -5.70 -4.68
CA ALA A 148 -15.82 -5.03 -3.74
C ALA A 148 -16.14 -3.59 -4.17
N LEU A 149 -15.16 -2.89 -4.74
CA LEU A 149 -15.27 -1.47 -5.09
C LEU A 149 -15.93 -1.24 -6.45
N ASP A 150 -15.49 -1.96 -7.48
CA ASP A 150 -16.00 -1.84 -8.84
C ASP A 150 -15.82 -3.14 -9.63
N PRO A 151 -16.71 -4.14 -9.42
CA PRO A 151 -16.61 -5.43 -10.07
C PRO A 151 -16.76 -5.35 -11.60
N ALA A 152 -17.38 -4.30 -12.13
CA ALA A 152 -17.57 -4.12 -13.57
C ALA A 152 -16.25 -3.84 -14.32
N ARG A 153 -15.22 -3.38 -13.60
CA ARG A 153 -13.88 -3.13 -14.14
C ARG A 153 -12.93 -4.31 -13.99
N VAL A 154 -13.34 -5.38 -13.32
CA VAL A 154 -12.52 -6.59 -13.13
C VAL A 154 -12.86 -7.63 -14.19
N GLN A 155 -11.89 -8.01 -15.01
CA GLN A 155 -12.03 -9.03 -16.06
C GLN A 155 -11.67 -10.41 -15.50
N MET A 156 -12.50 -10.92 -14.58
CA MET A 156 -12.24 -12.19 -13.87
C MET A 156 -12.05 -13.39 -14.80
N GLU A 157 -12.61 -13.39 -16.01
CA GLU A 157 -12.37 -14.42 -17.01
C GLU A 157 -10.92 -14.48 -17.51
N ARG A 158 -10.14 -13.43 -17.24
CA ARG A 158 -8.71 -13.35 -17.55
C ARG A 158 -7.81 -13.63 -16.35
N ALA A 159 -8.38 -13.75 -15.14
CA ALA A 159 -7.64 -14.03 -13.93
C ALA A 159 -7.02 -15.44 -14.00
N LYS A 160 -5.71 -15.53 -13.75
CA LYS A 160 -4.96 -16.79 -13.73
C LYS A 160 -3.96 -16.75 -12.60
N ALA A 161 -3.79 -17.88 -11.92
CA ALA A 161 -2.75 -18.02 -10.92
C ALA A 161 -1.36 -18.05 -11.58
N ASP A 162 -0.44 -17.23 -11.07
CA ASP A 162 0.97 -17.23 -11.45
C ASP A 162 1.82 -17.06 -10.19
N TYR A 163 2.37 -18.17 -9.69
CA TYR A 163 3.18 -18.18 -8.47
C TYR A 163 4.66 -18.02 -8.82
N ARG A 164 5.28 -16.97 -8.28
CA ARG A 164 6.71 -16.70 -8.46
C ARG A 164 7.56 -17.78 -7.78
N VAL A 165 8.76 -18.01 -8.31
CA VAL A 165 9.74 -18.92 -7.69
C VAL A 165 10.10 -18.42 -6.30
N ARG A 166 10.01 -19.31 -5.30
CA ARG A 166 10.30 -19.02 -3.90
C ARG A 166 11.35 -19.98 -3.34
N THR A 167 12.07 -19.50 -2.34
CA THR A 167 13.07 -20.25 -1.57
C THR A 167 12.82 -20.04 -0.09
N THR A 168 13.58 -20.74 0.77
CA THR A 168 13.52 -20.57 2.23
C THR A 168 13.71 -19.11 2.67
N TRP A 169 14.56 -18.35 1.98
CA TRP A 169 14.95 -17.00 2.39
C TRP A 169 14.41 -15.91 1.47
N HIS A 170 13.80 -16.27 0.35
CA HIS A 170 13.28 -15.34 -0.64
C HIS A 170 11.90 -15.76 -1.10
N TYR A 171 10.89 -14.99 -0.70
CA TYR A 171 9.50 -15.13 -1.09
C TYR A 171 8.81 -13.77 -0.86
N ARG A 172 7.66 -13.59 -1.51
CA ARG A 172 6.87 -12.37 -1.39
C ARG A 172 5.42 -12.71 -1.12
N ASP A 173 4.82 -11.93 -0.25
CA ASP A 173 3.41 -11.99 0.11
C ASP A 173 3.09 -10.73 0.91
N LEU A 174 1.98 -10.06 0.64
CA LEU A 174 1.55 -8.88 1.40
C LEU A 174 1.24 -9.24 2.86
N MET A 175 0.87 -10.49 3.14
CA MET A 175 0.59 -10.96 4.50
C MET A 175 1.86 -11.32 5.28
N GLY A 176 2.99 -11.49 4.60
CA GLY A 176 4.27 -11.82 5.24
C GLY A 176 5.39 -11.99 4.21
N GLY A 177 6.33 -11.03 4.19
CA GLY A 177 7.44 -11.04 3.23
C GLY A 177 8.73 -11.63 3.82
N SER A 178 9.61 -12.14 2.96
CA SER A 178 10.88 -12.72 3.40
C SER A 178 11.81 -11.72 4.12
N PRO A 179 12.68 -12.21 5.02
CA PRO A 179 13.68 -11.35 5.69
C PRO A 179 14.72 -10.80 4.69
N VAL A 180 15.02 -11.52 3.60
CA VAL A 180 15.84 -11.00 2.51
C VAL A 180 14.97 -10.14 1.61
N LYS A 181 15.33 -8.87 1.45
CA LYS A 181 14.67 -7.93 0.54
C LYS A 181 15.44 -7.87 -0.77
N TYR A 182 14.79 -8.31 -1.85
CA TYR A 182 15.34 -8.31 -3.20
C TYR A 182 14.24 -7.99 -4.20
N VAL A 183 14.52 -7.07 -5.12
CA VAL A 183 13.64 -6.65 -6.22
C VAL A 183 14.38 -6.88 -7.53
N ASP A 184 13.72 -7.55 -8.47
CA ASP A 184 14.13 -7.65 -9.87
C ASP A 184 12.94 -7.23 -10.76
N TYR A 185 13.19 -7.09 -12.05
CA TYR A 185 12.16 -6.83 -13.05
C TYR A 185 11.12 -7.94 -13.06
N LEU A 186 9.85 -7.56 -12.98
CA LEU A 186 8.76 -8.53 -12.89
C LEU A 186 8.65 -9.41 -14.13
N SER A 187 9.02 -8.89 -15.30
CA SER A 187 9.07 -9.64 -16.56
C SER A 187 9.95 -10.90 -16.52
N LYS A 188 10.88 -10.99 -15.55
CA LYS A 188 11.72 -12.18 -15.33
C LYS A 188 11.04 -13.22 -14.43
N MET A 189 10.03 -12.83 -13.67
CA MET A 189 9.41 -13.62 -12.61
C MET A 189 7.96 -14.01 -12.92
N SER A 190 7.29 -13.26 -13.80
CA SER A 190 5.92 -13.50 -14.24
C SER A 190 5.79 -13.30 -15.74
N LYS A 191 4.88 -14.06 -16.36
CA LYS A 191 4.61 -13.97 -17.81
C LYS A 191 3.63 -12.85 -18.16
N ASP A 192 2.65 -12.60 -17.31
CA ASP A 192 1.57 -11.66 -17.55
C ASP A 192 1.48 -10.55 -16.49
N GLY A 193 2.39 -10.59 -15.51
CA GLY A 193 2.52 -9.60 -14.46
C GLY A 193 1.80 -9.98 -13.16
N THR A 194 1.09 -11.11 -13.12
CA THR A 194 0.48 -11.60 -11.88
C THR A 194 1.51 -12.25 -10.94
N GLY A 195 1.34 -12.09 -9.63
CA GLY A 195 2.08 -12.76 -8.57
C GLY A 195 1.12 -13.28 -7.50
N GLY A 196 0.65 -14.51 -7.64
CA GLY A 196 -0.30 -15.14 -6.72
C GLY A 196 -1.53 -15.68 -7.44
N ASP A 197 -2.65 -15.79 -6.71
CA ASP A 197 -3.86 -16.43 -7.22
C ASP A 197 -5.09 -15.51 -7.17
N PRO A 198 -5.34 -14.73 -8.23
CA PRO A 198 -6.51 -13.87 -8.30
C PRO A 198 -7.83 -14.63 -8.44
N THR A 199 -7.80 -15.91 -8.83
CA THR A 199 -9.04 -16.68 -9.09
C THR A 199 -9.86 -16.92 -7.83
N LEU A 200 -9.20 -16.78 -6.66
CA LEU A 200 -9.78 -16.90 -5.33
C LEU A 200 -10.28 -15.56 -4.78
N GLY A 201 -10.14 -14.47 -5.54
CA GLY A 201 -10.63 -13.16 -5.16
C GLY A 201 -12.16 -13.12 -5.08
N ALA A 202 -12.69 -12.49 -4.03
CA ALA A 202 -14.13 -12.36 -3.84
C ALA A 202 -14.52 -11.01 -3.23
N ALA A 203 -15.62 -10.42 -3.70
CA ALA A 203 -16.08 -9.11 -3.25
C ALA A 203 -16.31 -9.04 -1.72
N TRP A 204 -16.80 -10.13 -1.10
CA TRP A 204 -17.01 -10.15 0.35
C TRP A 204 -15.69 -10.06 1.14
N LYS A 205 -14.61 -10.64 0.62
CA LYS A 205 -13.26 -10.53 1.20
C LYS A 205 -12.77 -9.09 1.11
N GLY A 206 -13.00 -8.44 -0.04
CA GLY A 206 -12.66 -7.04 -0.25
C GLY A 206 -13.39 -6.10 0.71
N GLU A 207 -14.69 -6.31 0.90
CA GLU A 207 -15.47 -5.50 1.85
C GLU A 207 -14.98 -5.69 3.29
N ARG A 208 -14.65 -6.93 3.67
CA ARG A 208 -14.04 -7.25 4.97
C ARG A 208 -12.69 -6.55 5.16
N ILE A 209 -11.81 -6.59 4.15
CA ILE A 209 -10.52 -5.86 4.18
C ILE A 209 -10.75 -4.35 4.35
N LEU A 210 -11.64 -3.76 3.54
CA LEU A 210 -11.91 -2.31 3.58
C LEU A 210 -12.44 -1.88 4.95
N GLU A 211 -13.31 -2.67 5.58
CA GLU A 211 -13.81 -2.43 6.93
C GLU A 211 -12.71 -2.55 7.99
N THR A 212 -11.96 -3.65 8.00
CA THR A 212 -10.87 -3.91 8.95
C THR A 212 -9.81 -2.81 8.88
N VAL A 213 -9.31 -2.52 7.67
CA VAL A 213 -8.24 -1.53 7.48
C VAL A 213 -8.71 -0.11 7.83
N SER A 214 -9.92 0.29 7.42
CA SER A 214 -10.40 1.65 7.72
C SER A 214 -10.60 1.90 9.21
N LYS A 215 -11.09 0.90 9.97
CA LYS A 215 -11.14 0.96 11.44
C LYS A 215 -9.75 1.04 12.05
N ALA A 216 -8.83 0.18 11.61
CA ALA A 216 -7.48 0.15 12.13
C ALA A 216 -6.70 1.44 11.84
N ILE A 217 -6.95 2.13 10.72
CA ILE A 217 -6.38 3.46 10.45
C ILE A 217 -6.79 4.47 11.55
N ILE A 218 -8.05 4.45 11.99
CA ILE A 218 -8.54 5.33 13.05
C ILE A 218 -7.83 5.01 14.38
N GLU A 219 -7.65 3.73 14.69
CA GLU A 219 -6.93 3.27 15.88
C GLU A 219 -5.46 3.69 15.85
N VAL A 220 -4.79 3.58 14.70
CA VAL A 220 -3.41 4.08 14.51
C VAL A 220 -3.34 5.58 14.75
N VAL A 221 -4.32 6.36 14.28
CA VAL A 221 -4.35 7.81 14.51
C VAL A 221 -4.54 8.13 16.00
N ASP A 222 -5.42 7.40 16.71
CA ASP A 222 -5.61 7.57 18.15
C ASP A 222 -4.35 7.20 18.94
N ASP A 223 -3.67 6.10 18.57
CA ASP A 223 -2.41 5.66 19.18
C ASP A 223 -1.30 6.70 18.97
N LEU A 224 -1.10 7.18 17.74
CA LEU A 224 -0.15 8.24 17.44
C LEU A 224 -0.45 9.52 18.24
N ARG A 225 -1.72 9.94 18.33
CA ARG A 225 -2.13 11.12 19.12
C ARG A 225 -1.84 10.98 20.62
N SER A 226 -1.73 9.75 21.13
CA SER A 226 -1.39 9.49 22.53
C SER A 226 0.10 9.67 22.84
N LEU A 227 0.95 9.70 21.80
CA LEU A 227 2.39 9.84 21.98
C LEU A 227 2.75 11.24 22.50
N PRO A 228 3.81 11.34 23.33
CA PRO A 228 4.28 12.62 23.82
C PRO A 228 4.99 13.38 22.70
N TYR A 229 4.26 14.28 22.03
CA TYR A 229 4.86 15.27 21.14
C TYR A 229 5.37 16.46 21.97
N GLY A 230 6.67 16.68 21.98
CA GLY A 230 7.32 17.74 22.75
C GLY A 230 8.47 18.37 21.98
N PRO A 231 8.98 19.53 22.43
CA PRO A 231 10.13 20.15 21.81
C PRO A 231 11.34 19.21 21.88
N ARG A 232 12.18 19.22 20.85
CA ARG A 232 13.46 18.52 20.87
C ARG A 232 14.28 19.01 22.07
N VAL A 233 14.83 18.08 22.84
CA VAL A 233 15.80 18.35 23.90
C VAL A 233 17.20 18.11 23.34
N ASP A 234 18.07 19.11 23.46
CA ASP A 234 19.50 18.95 23.16
C ASP A 234 20.22 18.45 24.40
N HIS A 235 20.95 17.33 24.27
CA HIS A 235 21.67 16.65 25.35
C HIS A 235 23.19 16.78 25.21
N HIS A 236 23.68 17.59 24.27
CA HIS A 236 25.11 17.91 24.12
C HIS A 236 25.65 18.84 25.21
#